data_AF-Q4THS1-F1
#
_entry.id   AF-Q4THS1-F1
#
_cell.length_a   1.000
_cell.length_b   1.000
_cell.length_c   1.000
_cell.angle_alpha   90.00
_cell.angle_beta   90.00
_cell.angle_gamma   90.00
#
_symmetry.space_group_name_H-M   'P 1'
#
loop_
_entity.id
_entity.type
_entity.pdbx_description
1 polymer ?
#
loop_
_entity_poly.entity_id
_entity_poly.type
_entity_poly.pdbx_seq_one_letter_code
_entity_poly.pdbx_strand_id
1 'polypeptide(L)'
;QDAVCTLNTLQTNASCLEQVRRERNHPRLQLQAMEGFLERAGLTVSGRGGGRPAGPHRPADASLSKVEQLDHLNIIHVTGTKGKGSTCAFTEHILRSHGFRTGFYSSPHLVQVRERIRINGKPISKELFTKYFWQVYGRLEETKVAHGGAMPAYFRFLTILAFHVFLQEEV
;
A
#
# COMPACT_ATOMS: atom_id res chain seq x y z
N GLN A 1 -2.88 2.79 21.75
CA GLN A 1 -4.24 2.87 21.15
C GLN A 1 -4.37 1.75 20.12
N ASP A 2 -5.52 1.08 20.08
CA ASP A 2 -5.73 -0.10 19.22
C ASP A 2 -5.82 0.30 17.74
N ALA A 3 -4.74 0.06 16.99
CA ALA A 3 -4.65 0.34 15.55
C ALA A 3 -5.75 -0.36 14.75
N VAL A 4 -6.20 -1.54 15.18
CA VAL A 4 -7.27 -2.29 14.51
C VAL A 4 -8.61 -1.58 14.71
N CYS A 5 -8.90 -1.13 15.94
CA CYS A 5 -10.10 -0.34 16.23
C CYS A 5 -10.15 0.94 15.37
N THR A 6 -9.03 1.66 15.30
CA THR A 6 -8.92 2.88 14.48
C THR A 6 -9.09 2.57 12.99
N LEU A 7 -8.46 1.51 12.49
CA LEU A 7 -8.62 1.07 11.11
C LEU A 7 -10.07 0.74 10.76
N ASN A 8 -10.82 0.14 11.68
CA ASN A 8 -12.23 -0.19 11.44
C ASN A 8 -13.11 1.04 11.24
N THR A 9 -12.74 2.20 11.77
CA THR A 9 -13.45 3.47 11.49
C THR A 9 -13.43 3.85 10.01
N LEU A 10 -12.43 3.38 9.25
CA LEU A 10 -12.30 3.64 7.82
C LEU A 10 -13.21 2.76 6.94
N GLN A 11 -13.92 1.77 7.52
CA GLN A 11 -14.83 0.89 6.77
C GLN A 11 -16.09 1.61 6.27
N THR A 12 -16.55 2.62 7.01
CA THR A 12 -17.85 3.28 6.81
C THR A 12 -17.75 4.80 6.84
N ASN A 13 -16.66 5.38 6.32
CA ASN A 13 -16.59 6.83 6.09
C ASN A 13 -17.68 7.24 5.08
N ALA A 14 -18.81 7.75 5.58
CA ALA A 14 -19.99 8.10 4.77
C ALA A 14 -19.65 9.08 3.64
N SER A 15 -18.79 10.07 3.93
CA SER A 15 -18.25 11.01 2.95
C SER A 15 -17.43 10.31 1.86
N CYS A 16 -16.63 9.31 2.22
CA CYS A 16 -15.86 8.52 1.26
C CYS A 16 -16.77 7.59 0.43
N LEU A 17 -17.79 6.99 1.03
CA LEU A 17 -18.77 6.16 0.33
C LEU A 17 -19.60 6.98 -0.67
N GLU A 18 -20.03 8.18 -0.30
CA GLU A 18 -20.64 9.16 -1.21
C GLU A 18 -19.73 9.45 -2.39
N GLN A 19 -18.45 9.75 -2.12
CA GLN A 19 -17.48 10.07 -3.15
C GLN A 19 -17.19 8.87 -4.07
N VAL A 20 -16.99 7.67 -3.52
CA VAL A 20 -16.79 6.43 -4.30
C VAL A 20 -18.01 6.10 -5.15
N ARG A 21 -19.23 6.37 -4.65
CA ARG A 21 -20.47 6.20 -5.45
C ARG A 21 -20.51 7.17 -6.63
N ARG A 22 -20.13 8.44 -6.43
CA ARG A 22 -20.07 9.46 -7.50
C ARG A 22 -18.95 9.17 -8.51
N GLU A 23 -17.82 8.67 -8.04
CA GLU A 23 -16.61 8.42 -8.84
C GLU A 23 -16.52 7.01 -9.40
N ARG A 24 -17.51 6.13 -9.15
CA ARG A 24 -17.45 4.69 -9.46
C ARG A 24 -17.09 4.38 -10.91
N ASN A 25 -17.46 5.27 -11.84
CA ASN A 25 -17.22 5.15 -13.27
C ASN A 25 -16.14 6.11 -13.82
N HIS A 26 -15.41 6.81 -12.95
CA HIS A 26 -14.41 7.82 -13.31
C HIS A 26 -13.01 7.39 -12.86
N PRO A 27 -12.34 6.47 -13.60
CA PRO A 27 -11.05 5.91 -13.18
C PRO A 27 -9.96 6.96 -13.00
N ARG A 28 -9.97 8.04 -13.78
CA ARG A 28 -9.01 9.15 -13.66
C ARG A 28 -9.11 9.88 -12.32
N LEU A 29 -10.33 10.14 -11.84
CA LEU A 29 -10.54 10.80 -10.54
C LEU A 29 -10.10 9.90 -9.39
N GLN A 30 -10.36 8.59 -9.49
CA GLN A 30 -9.92 7.63 -8.49
C GLN A 30 -8.39 7.53 -8.42
N LEU A 31 -7.71 7.58 -9.57
CA LEU A 31 -6.25 7.59 -9.64
C LEU A 31 -5.67 8.87 -9.02
N GLN A 32 -6.18 10.05 -9.40
CA GLN A 32 -5.76 11.32 -8.82
C GLN A 32 -5.96 11.38 -7.29
N ALA A 33 -7.09 10.85 -6.80
CA ALA A 33 -7.32 10.75 -5.37
C ALA A 33 -6.29 9.85 -4.69
N MET A 34 -5.93 8.71 -5.31
CA MET A 34 -4.92 7.80 -4.78
C MET A 34 -3.52 8.42 -4.77
N GLU A 35 -3.13 9.11 -5.84
CA GLU A 35 -1.88 9.87 -5.93
C GLU A 35 -1.78 10.89 -4.78
N GLY A 36 -2.82 11.69 -4.56
CA GLY A 36 -2.84 12.64 -3.44
C GLY A 36 -2.77 11.98 -2.05
N PHE A 37 -3.37 10.79 -1.86
CA PHE A 37 -3.21 10.06 -0.60
C PHE A 37 -1.81 9.46 -0.42
N LEU A 38 -1.17 9.00 -1.50
CA LEU A 38 0.21 8.52 -1.46
C LEU A 38 1.14 9.66 -1.07
N GLU A 39 1.02 10.81 -1.73
CA GLU A 39 1.84 12.00 -1.45
C GLU A 39 1.72 12.44 0.01
N ARG A 40 0.48 12.50 0.53
CA ARG A 40 0.20 12.83 1.93
C ARG A 40 0.76 11.79 2.91
N ALA A 41 0.81 10.52 2.54
CA ALA A 41 1.47 9.48 3.33
C ALA A 41 3.02 9.58 3.25
N GLY A 42 3.55 10.46 2.41
CA GLY A 42 4.97 10.62 2.14
C GLY A 42 5.52 9.61 1.13
N LEU A 43 4.65 9.01 0.32
CA LEU A 43 4.98 8.09 -0.77
C LEU A 43 4.75 8.79 -2.10
N THR A 44 5.69 8.69 -3.01
CA THR A 44 5.68 9.41 -4.29
C THR A 44 5.86 8.42 -5.44
N VAL A 45 5.10 8.63 -6.52
CA VAL A 45 5.09 7.81 -7.74
C VAL A 45 5.55 8.69 -8.88
N SER A 46 6.54 8.25 -9.67
CA SER A 46 6.98 9.01 -10.83
C SER A 46 5.90 8.99 -11.92
N GLY A 47 5.38 10.15 -12.25
CA GLY A 47 4.38 10.30 -13.30
C GLY A 47 4.94 9.97 -14.69
N ARG A 48 4.38 8.95 -15.33
CA ARG A 48 4.47 8.62 -16.78
C ARG A 48 5.88 8.46 -17.39
N GLY A 49 6.25 7.22 -17.62
CA GLY A 49 7.17 6.79 -18.68
C GLY A 49 7.46 5.31 -18.52
N GLY A 50 7.37 4.52 -19.59
CA GLY A 50 7.66 3.08 -19.56
C GLY A 50 9.14 2.79 -19.27
N GLY A 51 9.55 2.96 -18.01
CA GLY A 51 10.87 2.62 -17.50
C GLY A 51 10.92 1.17 -17.05
N ARG A 52 11.87 0.41 -17.61
CA ARG A 52 12.20 -0.95 -17.18
C ARG A 52 12.48 -1.00 -15.66
N PRO A 53 12.16 -2.10 -14.97
CA PRO A 53 12.56 -2.29 -13.57
C PRO A 53 14.08 -2.11 -13.42
N ALA A 54 14.47 -1.40 -12.37
CA ALA A 54 15.87 -1.15 -12.04
C ALA A 54 16.60 -2.47 -11.76
N GLY A 55 17.72 -2.70 -12.46
CA GLY A 55 18.56 -3.89 -12.26
C GLY A 55 19.24 -3.91 -10.88
N PRO A 56 19.79 -5.07 -10.47
CA PRO A 56 20.17 -5.36 -9.07
C PRO A 56 21.42 -4.63 -8.54
N HIS A 57 22.03 -3.71 -9.30
CA HIS A 57 23.25 -3.01 -8.89
C HIS A 57 23.29 -1.56 -9.39
N ARG A 58 22.60 -0.64 -8.69
CA ARG A 58 22.89 0.80 -8.83
C ARG A 58 23.31 1.36 -7.47
N PRO A 59 24.46 2.05 -7.37
CA PRO A 59 24.92 2.58 -6.09
C PRO A 59 24.00 3.71 -5.62
N ALA A 60 23.78 3.75 -4.31
CA ALA A 60 23.01 4.78 -3.62
C ALA A 60 23.73 6.14 -3.72
N ASP A 61 23.32 6.95 -4.68
CA ASP A 61 23.50 8.40 -4.63
C ASP A 61 22.68 8.95 -3.46
N ALA A 62 23.38 9.52 -2.49
CA ALA A 62 22.85 10.02 -1.22
C ALA A 62 22.29 11.44 -1.28
N SER A 63 21.70 11.85 -2.42
CA SER A 63 21.09 13.19 -2.56
C SER A 63 19.83 13.24 -3.42
N LEU A 64 19.08 12.13 -3.49
CA LEU A 64 17.80 12.10 -4.20
C LEU A 64 16.66 12.62 -3.31
N SER A 65 16.05 13.73 -3.76
CA SER A 65 14.78 14.24 -3.23
C SER A 65 13.76 13.11 -3.10
N LYS A 66 12.94 13.16 -2.04
CA LYS A 66 11.93 12.23 -1.52
C LYS A 66 10.82 11.73 -2.49
N VAL A 67 11.08 11.70 -3.81
CA VAL A 67 10.07 11.77 -4.87
C VAL A 67 9.91 10.46 -5.68
N GLU A 68 10.72 9.40 -5.46
CA GLU A 68 10.61 8.18 -6.28
C GLU A 68 10.65 6.88 -5.44
N GLN A 69 9.95 6.82 -4.31
CA GLN A 69 10.10 5.68 -3.39
C GLN A 69 9.46 4.38 -3.91
N LEU A 70 8.33 4.46 -4.63
CA LEU A 70 7.60 3.25 -5.06
C LEU A 70 8.23 2.55 -6.26
N ASP A 71 8.99 3.27 -7.09
CA ASP A 71 9.65 2.73 -8.27
C ASP A 71 10.81 1.76 -7.93
N HIS A 72 11.26 1.77 -6.67
CA HIS A 72 12.23 0.82 -6.15
C HIS A 72 11.64 -0.59 -5.89
N LEU A 73 10.30 -0.72 -5.83
CA LEU A 73 9.67 -2.01 -5.60
C LEU A 73 9.56 -2.82 -6.90
N ASN A 74 10.03 -4.06 -6.85
CA ASN A 74 9.81 -5.02 -7.94
C ASN A 74 8.43 -5.67 -7.79
N ILE A 75 7.41 -5.11 -8.45
CA ILE A 75 6.00 -5.48 -8.25
C ILE A 75 5.52 -6.48 -9.31
N ILE A 76 4.94 -7.59 -8.84
CA ILE A 76 4.09 -8.48 -9.65
C ILE A 76 2.63 -8.18 -9.32
N HIS A 77 1.92 -7.55 -10.26
CA HIS A 77 0.50 -7.24 -10.10
C HIS A 77 -0.37 -8.34 -10.74
N VAL A 78 -1.21 -8.98 -9.92
CA VAL A 78 -2.13 -10.03 -10.37
C VAL A 78 -3.58 -9.54 -10.32
N THR A 79 -4.26 -9.59 -11.46
CA THR A 79 -5.68 -9.25 -11.61
C THR A 79 -6.47 -10.44 -12.19
N GLY A 80 -7.80 -10.37 -12.17
CA GLY A 80 -8.69 -11.42 -12.69
C GLY A 80 -9.88 -11.74 -11.77
N THR A 81 -10.82 -12.57 -12.22
CA THR A 81 -12.05 -12.87 -11.46
C THR A 81 -11.84 -13.94 -10.41
N LYS A 82 -11.07 -14.99 -10.72
CA LYS A 82 -10.79 -16.14 -9.85
C LYS A 82 -9.29 -16.43 -9.80
N GLY A 83 -8.83 -17.18 -8.79
CA GLY A 83 -7.44 -17.66 -8.71
C GLY A 83 -6.39 -16.65 -8.23
N LYS A 84 -6.66 -15.33 -8.25
CA LYS A 84 -5.69 -14.28 -7.83
C LYS A 84 -4.92 -14.59 -6.53
N GLY A 85 -5.64 -14.95 -5.47
CA GLY A 85 -5.03 -15.24 -4.17
C GLY A 85 -4.07 -16.43 -4.22
N SER A 86 -4.49 -17.51 -4.89
CA SER A 86 -3.66 -18.70 -5.10
C SER A 86 -2.46 -18.39 -5.99
N THR A 87 -2.65 -17.66 -7.10
CA THR A 87 -1.55 -17.23 -7.97
C THR A 87 -0.53 -16.39 -7.23
N CYS A 88 -0.95 -15.36 -6.48
CA CYS A 88 -0.03 -14.56 -5.68
C CYS A 88 0.73 -15.40 -4.64
N ALA A 89 0.04 -16.35 -4.00
CA ALA A 89 0.65 -17.19 -2.96
C ALA A 89 1.70 -18.15 -3.55
N PHE A 90 1.41 -18.75 -4.71
CA PHE A 90 2.37 -19.59 -5.42
C PHE A 90 3.56 -18.79 -5.93
N THR A 91 3.31 -17.63 -6.54
CA THR A 91 4.38 -16.74 -7.02
C THR A 91 5.29 -16.29 -5.89
N GLU A 92 4.74 -15.83 -4.76
CA GLU A 92 5.53 -15.46 -3.57
C GLU A 92 6.36 -16.64 -3.06
N HIS A 93 5.75 -17.81 -2.96
CA HIS A 93 6.43 -18.98 -2.41
C HIS A 93 7.59 -19.44 -3.29
N ILE A 94 7.42 -19.41 -4.61
CA ILE A 94 8.48 -19.75 -5.57
C ILE A 94 9.64 -18.75 -5.44
N LEU A 95 9.37 -17.44 -5.48
CA LEU A 95 10.40 -16.42 -5.34
C LEU A 95 11.15 -16.53 -4.01
N ARG A 96 10.43 -16.73 -2.91
CA ARG A 96 11.05 -16.93 -1.59
C ARG A 96 11.91 -18.19 -1.54
N SER A 97 11.48 -19.27 -2.18
CA SER A 97 12.26 -20.52 -2.27
C SER A 97 13.55 -20.34 -3.06
N HIS A 98 13.62 -19.35 -3.94
CA HIS A 98 14.83 -18.94 -4.65
C HIS A 98 15.68 -17.89 -3.90
N GLY A 99 15.40 -17.63 -2.62
CA GLY A 99 16.21 -16.75 -1.77
C GLY A 99 15.87 -15.27 -1.85
N PHE A 100 14.82 -14.88 -2.59
CA PHE A 100 14.36 -13.49 -2.59
C PHE A 100 13.63 -13.15 -1.29
N ARG A 101 13.88 -11.96 -0.75
CA ARG A 101 12.99 -11.36 0.25
C ARG A 101 11.70 -10.95 -0.47
N THR A 102 10.56 -11.32 0.09
CA THR A 102 9.28 -11.19 -0.60
C THR A 102 8.22 -10.56 0.28
N GLY A 103 7.39 -9.74 -0.35
CA GLY A 103 6.20 -9.15 0.21
C GLY A 103 4.97 -9.71 -0.48
N PHE A 104 3.89 -9.85 0.27
CA PHE A 104 2.63 -10.33 -0.26
C PHE A 104 1.50 -9.45 0.27
N TYR A 105 0.73 -8.91 -0.67
CA TYR A 105 -0.47 -8.12 -0.41
C TYR A 105 -1.71 -8.78 -1.01
N SER A 106 -2.74 -9.01 -0.20
CA SER A 106 -4.00 -9.59 -0.69
C SER A 106 -5.24 -9.13 0.08
N SER A 107 -6.41 -9.40 -0.49
CA SER A 107 -7.71 -9.17 0.12
C SER A 107 -8.75 -10.22 -0.32
N PRO A 108 -9.72 -10.60 0.53
CA PRO A 108 -9.89 -10.19 1.94
C PRO A 108 -8.93 -10.92 2.90
N HIS A 109 -9.00 -10.63 4.20
CA HIS A 109 -8.41 -11.47 5.26
C HIS A 109 -9.47 -12.46 5.77
N LEU A 110 -9.05 -13.55 6.39
CA LEU A 110 -9.98 -14.53 6.98
C LEU A 110 -10.20 -14.32 8.47
N VAL A 111 -9.13 -14.13 9.25
CA VAL A 111 -9.22 -13.98 10.71
C VAL A 111 -8.71 -12.60 11.16
N GLN A 112 -7.55 -12.18 10.65
CA GLN A 112 -6.88 -10.95 11.09
C GLN A 112 -6.40 -10.11 9.91
N VAL A 113 -6.52 -8.79 10.03
CA VAL A 113 -6.11 -7.85 8.98
C VAL A 113 -4.64 -7.97 8.59
N ARG A 114 -3.76 -8.36 9.53
CA ARG A 114 -2.33 -8.58 9.28
C ARG A 114 -2.07 -9.69 8.25
N GLU A 115 -3.00 -10.62 8.04
CA GLU A 115 -2.86 -11.66 7.01
C GLU A 115 -2.74 -11.08 5.60
N ARG A 116 -3.25 -9.86 5.40
CA ARG A 116 -3.20 -9.14 4.12
C ARG A 116 -1.82 -8.64 3.77
N ILE A 117 -0.92 -8.47 4.74
CA ILE A 117 0.44 -7.96 4.52
C ILE A 117 1.40 -8.98 5.12
N ARG A 118 2.11 -9.70 4.27
CA ARG A 118 3.08 -10.71 4.69
C ARG A 118 4.47 -10.35 4.20
N ILE A 119 5.46 -10.71 5.00
CA ILE A 119 6.88 -10.64 4.64
C ILE A 119 7.44 -12.05 4.81
N ASN A 120 8.11 -12.54 3.78
CA ASN A 120 8.68 -13.87 3.73
C ASN A 120 7.69 -14.98 4.15
N GLY A 121 6.49 -14.95 3.58
CA GLY A 121 5.41 -15.91 3.85
C GLY A 121 4.67 -15.75 5.18
N LYS A 122 5.09 -14.83 6.06
CA LYS A 122 4.50 -14.65 7.40
C LYS A 122 3.76 -13.32 7.52
N PRO A 123 2.55 -13.28 8.11
CA PRO A 123 1.90 -12.02 8.46
C PRO A 123 2.82 -11.12 9.30
N ILE A 124 2.83 -9.82 9.02
CA ILE A 124 3.62 -8.88 9.80
C ILE A 124 3.23 -8.90 11.28
N SER A 125 4.18 -8.66 12.18
CA SER A 125 3.93 -8.70 13.63
C SER A 125 2.94 -7.62 14.05
N LYS A 126 2.34 -7.76 15.24
CA LYS A 126 1.40 -6.75 15.76
C LYS A 126 2.10 -5.42 15.99
N GLU A 127 3.35 -5.48 16.43
CA GLU A 127 4.22 -4.35 16.75
C GLU A 127 4.55 -3.58 15.47
N LEU A 128 5.01 -4.27 14.42
CA LEU A 128 5.30 -3.65 13.12
C LEU A 128 4.03 -3.09 12.48
N PHE A 129 2.92 -3.85 12.49
CA PHE A 129 1.65 -3.36 11.97
C PHE A 129 1.22 -2.07 12.68
N THR A 130 1.29 -2.04 14.00
CA THR A 130 0.89 -0.86 14.80
C THR A 130 1.81 0.32 14.52
N LYS A 131 3.14 0.11 14.49
CA LYS A 131 4.13 1.13 14.18
C LYS A 131 3.83 1.78 12.82
N TYR A 132 3.73 0.97 11.76
CA TYR A 132 3.53 1.45 10.41
C TYR A 132 2.14 2.04 10.20
N PHE A 133 1.12 1.49 10.86
CA PHE A 133 -0.23 2.06 10.87
C PHE A 133 -0.21 3.51 11.36
N TRP A 134 0.38 3.77 12.52
CA TRP A 134 0.39 5.12 13.08
C TRP A 134 1.26 6.11 12.29
N GLN A 135 2.34 5.64 11.68
CA GLN A 135 3.15 6.48 10.78
C GLN A 135 2.34 6.96 9.57
N VAL A 136 1.60 6.07 8.92
CA VAL A 136 0.78 6.42 7.73
C VAL A 136 -0.47 7.20 8.15
N TYR A 137 -1.19 6.71 9.15
CA TYR A 137 -2.43 7.32 9.64
C TYR A 137 -2.17 8.74 10.17
N GLY A 138 -1.10 8.93 10.97
CA GLY A 138 -0.74 10.22 11.53
C GLY A 138 -0.50 11.27 10.44
N ARG A 139 0.32 10.95 9.43
CA ARG A 139 0.57 11.85 8.29
C ARG A 139 -0.70 12.21 7.50
N LEU A 140 -1.56 11.21 7.28
CA LEU A 140 -2.84 11.44 6.59
C LEU A 140 -3.78 12.31 7.42
N GLU A 141 -3.87 12.10 8.73
CA GLU A 141 -4.73 12.88 9.62
C GLU A 141 -4.22 14.32 9.78
N GLU A 142 -2.90 14.52 9.92
CA GLU A 142 -2.25 15.83 10.01
C GLU A 142 -2.53 16.69 8.77
N THR A 143 -2.51 16.09 7.58
CA THR A 143 -2.72 16.78 6.30
C THR A 143 -4.18 16.86 5.87
N LYS A 144 -5.09 16.26 6.63
CA LYS A 144 -6.50 16.07 6.28
C LYS A 144 -7.25 17.37 6.03
N VAL A 145 -7.09 18.37 6.92
CA VAL A 145 -7.79 19.65 6.81
C VAL A 145 -7.37 20.41 5.56
N ALA A 146 -6.05 20.44 5.28
CA ALA A 146 -5.49 21.10 4.09
C ALA A 146 -5.96 20.45 2.78
N HIS A 147 -6.43 19.20 2.81
CA HIS A 147 -6.89 18.43 1.64
C HIS A 147 -8.40 18.12 1.71
N GLY A 148 -9.19 19.10 2.14
CA GLY A 148 -10.66 19.02 2.07
C GLY A 148 -11.29 18.05 3.07
N GLY A 149 -10.58 17.67 4.14
CA GLY A 149 -11.11 16.83 5.21
C GLY A 149 -11.11 15.32 4.92
N ALA A 150 -10.59 14.88 3.77
CA ALA A 150 -10.77 13.52 3.31
C ALA A 150 -9.71 12.54 3.84
N MET A 151 -10.19 11.35 4.24
CA MET A 151 -9.37 10.17 4.56
C MET A 151 -9.61 9.06 3.53
N PRO A 152 -8.58 8.25 3.20
CA PRO A 152 -8.77 7.14 2.28
C PRO A 152 -9.71 6.08 2.87
N ALA A 153 -10.56 5.50 2.03
CA ALA A 153 -11.36 4.33 2.39
C ALA A 153 -10.47 3.17 2.85
N TYR A 154 -11.03 2.28 3.67
CA TYR A 154 -10.36 1.10 4.24
C TYR A 154 -9.40 0.37 3.28
N PHE A 155 -9.86 0.04 2.06
CA PHE A 155 -9.04 -0.67 1.09
C PHE A 155 -7.86 0.17 0.56
N ARG A 156 -8.11 1.45 0.24
CA ARG A 156 -7.08 2.39 -0.23
C ARG A 156 -6.03 2.61 0.86
N PHE A 157 -6.48 2.84 2.11
CA PHE A 157 -5.59 2.98 3.26
C PHE A 157 -4.70 1.74 3.44
N LEU A 158 -5.27 0.53 3.40
CA LEU A 158 -4.49 -0.70 3.54
C LEU A 158 -3.48 -0.89 2.40
N THR A 159 -3.79 -0.43 1.19
CA THR A 159 -2.87 -0.48 0.06
C THR A 159 -1.68 0.46 0.31
N ILE A 160 -1.94 1.70 0.72
CA ILE A 160 -0.91 2.68 1.09
C ILE A 160 -0.04 2.14 2.23
N LEU A 161 -0.67 1.55 3.26
CA LEU A 161 0.03 0.93 4.37
C LEU A 161 0.92 -0.24 3.90
N ALA A 162 0.43 -1.10 3.01
CA ALA A 162 1.21 -2.22 2.48
C ALA A 162 2.46 -1.73 1.74
N PHE A 163 2.32 -0.70 0.89
CA PHE A 163 3.47 -0.09 0.22
C PHE A 163 4.47 0.49 1.21
N HIS A 164 4.01 1.25 2.21
CA HIS A 164 4.88 1.78 3.26
C HIS A 164 5.62 0.66 3.98
N VAL A 165 4.93 -0.44 4.33
CA VAL A 165 5.57 -1.61 4.95
C VAL A 165 6.65 -2.19 4.05
N PHE A 166 6.37 -2.45 2.78
CA PHE A 166 7.34 -3.08 1.87
C PHE A 166 8.58 -2.20 1.64
N LEU A 167 8.41 -0.89 1.59
CA LEU A 167 9.54 0.05 1.51
C LEU A 167 10.38 0.08 2.78
N GLN A 168 9.74 0.16 3.95
CA GLN A 168 10.45 0.20 5.24
C GLN A 168 11.13 -1.14 5.56
N GLU A 169 10.58 -2.22 5.04
CA GLU A 169 11.09 -3.57 5.20
C GLU A 169 11.86 -4.02 3.96
N GLU A 170 12.36 -3.11 3.11
CA GLU A 170 13.28 -3.39 2.00
C GLU A 170 12.99 -4.71 1.27
N VAL A 171 11.73 -4.85 0.85
CA VAL A 171 11.22 -6.00 0.08
C VAL A 171 11.43 -5.78 -1.41
#